data_AF-A0A937HTP6-F1
#
_entry.id   AF-A0A937HTP6-F1
#
_cell.length_a   1.000
_cell.length_b   1.000
_cell.length_c   1.000
_cell.angle_alpha   90.00
_cell.angle_beta   90.00
_cell.angle_gamma   90.00
#
_symmetry.space_group_name_H-M   'P 1'
#
loop_
_entity.id
_entity.type
_entity.pdbx_description
1 polymer ?
#
loop_
_entity_poly.entity_id
_entity_poly.type
_entity_poly.pdbx_seq_one_letter_code
_entity_poly.pdbx_strand_id
1 'polypeptide(L)'
;MTEVSVQSGARLSRRGVERLDLLLLTIEALDLNGGEAMLWTSHQMGLQAQFPNRVELWKRRCHNPLRRTTRREQLNPVDAESLICLVCAMAERLYPMLHQLLSSREPEQLTQERWMLLKERLGDLIEERMNLRRGAVMNLLDHDSEGPLHRQLINTLALCAGPGGIDRLRATLLDPTP
;
A
#
# COMPACT_ATOMS: atom_id res chain seq x y z
N MET A 1 3.95 26.65 9.11
CA MET A 1 3.83 25.64 10.18
C MET A 1 2.36 25.31 10.31
N THR A 2 1.91 24.30 9.58
CA THR A 2 0.52 23.82 9.63
C THR A 2 0.43 22.82 10.77
N GLU A 3 -0.30 23.19 11.82
CA GLU A 3 -0.58 22.30 12.94
C GLU A 3 -1.35 21.08 12.42
N VAL A 4 -0.72 19.90 12.53
CA VAL A 4 -1.39 18.62 12.28
C VAL A 4 -2.27 18.36 13.50
N SER A 5 -3.56 18.65 13.34
CA SER A 5 -4.60 18.38 14.35
C SER A 5 -4.54 16.92 14.81
N VAL A 6 -4.50 16.73 16.14
CA VAL A 6 -4.43 15.43 16.82
C VAL A 6 -5.74 14.66 16.67
N GLN A 7 -5.71 13.65 15.80
CA GLN A 7 -6.25 12.29 15.96
C GLN A 7 -7.76 12.10 16.20
N SER A 8 -8.54 12.06 15.12
CA SER A 8 -9.56 11.01 14.98
C SER A 8 -9.02 9.96 14.01
N GLY A 9 -8.52 8.84 14.54
CA GLY A 9 -7.95 7.78 13.71
C GLY A 9 -9.00 7.12 12.78
N ALA A 10 -8.56 6.57 11.66
CA ALA A 10 -9.43 5.92 10.68
C ALA A 10 -9.90 4.52 11.15
N ARG A 11 -11.21 4.33 11.31
CA ARG A 11 -11.81 3.01 11.58
C ARG A 11 -12.06 2.26 10.27
N LEU A 12 -11.06 1.51 9.81
CA LEU A 12 -11.15 0.79 8.55
C LEU A 12 -12.00 -0.48 8.67
N SER A 13 -12.77 -0.74 7.62
CA SER A 13 -13.41 -2.04 7.40
C SER A 13 -12.36 -3.10 7.08
N ARG A 14 -12.76 -4.38 7.10
CA ARG A 14 -11.89 -5.48 6.66
C ARG A 14 -11.29 -5.23 5.27
N ARG A 15 -12.12 -4.76 4.31
CA ARG A 15 -11.67 -4.44 2.95
C ARG A 15 -10.70 -3.25 2.93
N GLY A 16 -10.95 -2.23 3.75
CA GLY A 16 -10.04 -1.10 3.89
C GLY A 16 -8.66 -1.53 4.38
N VAL A 17 -8.60 -2.44 5.36
CA VAL A 17 -7.32 -2.99 5.86
C VAL A 17 -6.62 -3.85 4.78
N GLU A 18 -7.36 -4.70 4.06
CA GLU A 18 -6.83 -5.49 2.95
C GLU A 18 -6.21 -4.58 1.87
N ARG A 19 -6.93 -3.54 1.44
CA ARG A 19 -6.47 -2.60 0.40
C ARG A 19 -5.29 -1.75 0.86
N LEU A 20 -5.30 -1.27 2.11
CA LEU A 20 -4.19 -0.51 2.68
C LEU A 20 -2.89 -1.34 2.70
N ASP A 21 -2.97 -2.61 3.12
CA ASP A 21 -1.80 -3.48 3.15
C ASP A 21 -1.32 -3.87 1.74
N LEU A 22 -2.24 -4.03 0.78
CA LEU A 22 -1.88 -4.25 -0.63
C LEU A 22 -1.12 -3.05 -1.21
N LEU A 23 -1.53 -1.81 -0.92
CA LEU A 23 -0.78 -0.62 -1.33
C LEU A 23 0.64 -0.60 -0.75
N LEU A 24 0.81 -1.00 0.52
CA LEU A 24 2.13 -1.13 1.14
C LEU A 24 2.98 -2.24 0.50
N LEU A 25 2.36 -3.34 0.05
CA LEU A 25 3.07 -4.37 -0.74
C LEU A 25 3.45 -3.87 -2.13
N THR A 26 2.58 -3.10 -2.80
CA THR A 26 2.90 -2.48 -4.08
C THR A 26 4.07 -1.51 -3.94
N ILE A 27 4.12 -0.72 -2.86
CA ILE A 27 5.28 0.14 -2.55
C ILE A 27 6.57 -0.68 -2.42
N GLU A 28 6.53 -1.85 -1.77
CA GLU A 28 7.70 -2.75 -1.70
C GLU A 28 8.04 -3.44 -3.02
N ALA A 29 7.07 -3.64 -3.90
CA ALA A 29 7.34 -4.18 -5.23
C ALA A 29 8.03 -3.13 -6.12
N LEU A 30 7.68 -1.87 -5.92
CA LEU A 30 8.23 -0.72 -6.64
C LEU A 30 9.64 -0.33 -6.15
N ASP A 31 9.97 -0.61 -4.90
CA ASP A 31 11.25 -0.26 -4.27
C ASP A 31 11.90 -1.50 -3.65
N LEU A 32 13.04 -1.94 -4.18
CA LEU A 32 13.80 -3.08 -3.66
C LEU A 32 14.12 -2.97 -2.17
N ASN A 33 14.28 -1.74 -1.66
CA ASN A 33 14.51 -1.45 -0.23
C ASN A 33 13.26 -0.92 0.47
N GLY A 34 12.07 -1.10 -0.12
CA GLY A 34 10.82 -0.48 0.29
C GLY A 34 10.47 -0.73 1.75
N GLY A 35 10.82 -1.90 2.30
CA GLY A 35 10.65 -2.18 3.72
C GLY A 35 11.50 -1.29 4.65
N GLU A 36 12.78 -1.05 4.32
CA GLU A 36 13.62 -0.10 5.10
C GLU A 36 13.12 1.32 4.85
N ALA A 37 12.85 1.66 3.58
CA ALA A 37 12.42 2.98 3.19
C ALA A 37 11.12 3.40 3.90
N MET A 38 10.16 2.50 4.06
CA MET A 38 8.94 2.73 4.84
C MET A 38 9.24 3.00 6.31
N LEU A 39 10.10 2.19 6.95
CA LEU A 39 10.43 2.41 8.36
C LEU A 39 11.13 3.75 8.55
N TRP A 40 12.16 4.02 7.75
CA TRP A 40 12.89 5.29 7.79
C TRP A 40 11.98 6.49 7.54
N THR A 41 11.11 6.42 6.52
CA THR A 41 10.14 7.48 6.21
C THR A 41 9.18 7.69 7.39
N SER A 42 8.67 6.62 7.99
CA SER A 42 7.80 6.72 9.16
C SER A 42 8.48 7.42 10.34
N HIS A 43 9.78 7.22 10.51
CA HIS A 43 10.57 7.88 11.55
C HIS A 43 10.78 9.36 11.25
N GLN A 44 11.03 9.74 10.00
CA GLN A 44 11.09 11.15 9.60
C GLN A 44 9.75 11.88 9.84
N MET A 45 8.64 11.14 9.77
CA MET A 45 7.29 11.66 10.04
C MET A 45 6.92 11.70 11.53
N GLY A 46 7.82 11.29 12.44
CA GLY A 46 7.54 11.26 13.88
C GLY A 46 6.66 10.09 14.33
N LEU A 47 6.53 9.02 13.54
CA LEU A 47 5.68 7.86 13.84
C LEU A 47 6.40 6.76 14.62
N GLN A 48 7.54 7.05 15.27
CA GLN A 48 8.32 6.07 16.05
C GLN A 48 7.48 5.39 17.14
N ALA A 49 6.51 6.10 17.73
CA ALA A 49 5.64 5.52 18.75
C ALA A 49 4.77 4.37 18.18
N GLN A 50 4.33 4.48 16.94
CA GLN A 50 3.51 3.47 16.26
C GLN A 50 4.39 2.40 15.58
N PHE A 51 5.49 2.82 14.94
CA PHE A 51 6.37 1.97 14.14
C PHE A 51 7.83 2.07 14.62
N PRO A 52 8.16 1.64 15.85
CA PRO A 52 9.51 1.80 16.39
C PRO A 52 10.55 0.96 15.64
N ASN A 53 10.13 -0.15 15.01
CA ASN A 53 10.99 -1.03 14.24
C ASN A 53 10.19 -1.78 13.16
N ARG A 54 10.90 -2.53 12.31
CA ARG A 54 10.32 -3.30 11.20
C ARG A 54 9.29 -4.33 11.65
N VAL A 55 9.51 -4.97 12.79
CA VAL A 55 8.62 -6.02 13.32
C VAL A 55 7.30 -5.39 13.74
N GLU A 56 7.33 -4.24 14.39
CA GLU A 56 6.12 -3.53 14.79
C GLU A 56 5.34 -3.03 13.58
N LEU A 57 6.00 -2.48 12.55
CA LEU A 57 5.33 -2.14 11.28
C LEU A 57 4.69 -3.35 10.61
N TRP A 58 5.42 -4.48 10.53
CA TRP A 58 4.90 -5.75 10.01
C TRP A 58 3.68 -6.25 10.81
N LYS A 59 3.70 -6.16 12.15
CA LYS A 59 2.56 -6.55 12.99
C LYS A 59 1.30 -5.76 12.67
N ARG A 60 1.38 -4.47 12.32
CA ARG A 60 0.18 -3.67 11.95
C ARG A 60 -0.39 -4.16 10.63
N ARG A 61 0.48 -4.51 9.69
CA ARG A 61 0.10 -5.08 8.38
C ARG A 61 -0.52 -6.47 8.50
N CYS A 62 -0.16 -7.25 9.53
CA CYS A 62 -0.79 -8.53 9.86
C CYS A 62 -2.26 -8.44 10.28
N HIS A 63 -2.86 -7.26 10.44
CA HIS A 63 -4.33 -7.13 10.58
C HIS A 63 -5.07 -7.42 9.26
N ASN A 64 -4.35 -7.48 8.13
CA ASN A 64 -4.89 -7.98 6.88
C ASN A 64 -5.20 -9.49 7.01
N PRO A 65 -6.47 -9.92 6.89
CA PRO A 65 -6.87 -11.32 7.03
C PRO A 65 -6.34 -12.23 5.93
N LEU A 66 -5.84 -11.67 4.82
CA LEU A 66 -5.22 -12.43 3.74
C LEU A 66 -3.78 -12.86 4.06
N ARG A 67 -3.12 -12.26 5.05
CA ARG A 67 -1.76 -12.63 5.48
C ARG A 67 -1.69 -14.07 5.99
N ARG A 68 -0.52 -14.71 5.85
CA ARG A 68 -0.25 -16.03 6.49
C ARG A 68 -0.39 -15.96 8.01
N THR A 69 0.24 -14.94 8.60
CA THR A 69 0.09 -14.61 10.02
C THR A 69 -0.90 -13.47 10.14
N THR A 70 -2.10 -13.77 10.64
CA THR A 70 -3.18 -12.79 10.82
C THR A 70 -3.37 -12.45 12.28
N ARG A 71 -3.49 -11.16 12.61
CA ARG A 71 -4.03 -10.67 13.86
C ARG A 71 -5.54 -10.51 13.73
N ARG A 72 -6.28 -11.12 14.66
CA ARG A 72 -7.75 -11.13 14.63
C ARG A 72 -8.39 -9.89 15.25
N GLU A 73 -7.61 -9.16 16.05
CA GLU A 73 -8.03 -7.88 16.62
C GLU A 73 -8.28 -6.85 15.51
N GLN A 74 -9.07 -5.83 15.82
CA GLN A 74 -9.24 -4.72 14.89
C GLN A 74 -7.98 -3.85 14.88
N LEU A 75 -7.56 -3.40 13.70
CA LEU A 75 -6.46 -2.44 13.59
C LEU A 75 -6.81 -1.16 14.37
N ASN A 76 -5.92 -0.74 15.26
CA ASN A 76 -6.11 0.50 16.02
C ASN A 76 -6.31 1.68 15.05
N PRO A 77 -7.32 2.55 15.26
CA PRO A 77 -7.59 3.65 14.33
C PRO A 77 -6.42 4.63 14.16
N VAL A 78 -5.62 4.86 15.20
CA VAL A 78 -4.41 5.69 15.13
C VAL A 78 -3.35 5.00 14.27
N ASP A 79 -3.14 3.70 14.45
CA ASP A 79 -2.21 2.92 13.61
C ASP A 79 -2.66 2.91 12.14
N ALA A 80 -3.97 2.80 11.88
CA ALA A 80 -4.53 2.86 10.54
C ALA A 80 -4.27 4.22 9.88
N GLU A 81 -4.52 5.31 10.60
CA GLU A 81 -4.23 6.67 10.14
C GLU A 81 -2.73 6.87 9.87
N SER A 82 -1.86 6.38 10.76
CA SER A 82 -0.41 6.42 10.57
C SER A 82 0.06 5.64 9.33
N LEU A 83 -0.57 4.49 9.04
CA LEU A 83 -0.28 3.73 7.82
C LEU A 83 -0.78 4.46 6.56
N ILE A 84 -1.93 5.14 6.60
CA ILE A 84 -2.43 5.97 5.49
C ILE A 84 -1.43 7.09 5.19
N CYS A 85 -1.00 7.82 6.23
CA CYS A 85 0.03 8.86 6.10
C CYS A 85 1.32 8.30 5.49
N LEU A 86 1.77 7.13 5.95
CA LEU A 86 2.95 6.47 5.42
C LEU A 86 2.81 6.11 3.93
N VAL A 87 1.66 5.57 3.51
CA VAL A 87 1.39 5.29 2.09
C VAL A 87 1.47 6.55 1.25
N CYS A 88 0.87 7.66 1.68
CA CYS A 88 0.93 8.93 0.96
C CYS A 88 2.35 9.47 0.84
N ALA A 89 3.13 9.45 1.91
CA ALA A 89 4.52 9.89 1.89
C ALA A 89 5.39 9.03 0.95
N MET A 90 5.18 7.71 0.97
CA MET A 90 5.86 6.80 0.05
C MET A 90 5.42 7.01 -1.40
N ALA A 91 4.13 7.23 -1.65
CA ALA A 91 3.61 7.50 -2.98
C ALA A 91 4.18 8.79 -3.57
N GLU A 92 4.32 9.85 -2.75
CA GLU A 92 4.96 11.09 -3.15
C GLU A 92 6.45 10.89 -3.52
N ARG A 93 7.19 10.13 -2.71
CA ARG A 93 8.58 9.75 -3.00
C ARG A 93 8.70 8.93 -4.30
N LEU A 94 7.74 8.04 -4.56
CA LEU A 94 7.71 7.16 -5.73
C LEU A 94 7.04 7.79 -6.97
N TYR A 95 6.55 9.03 -6.87
CA TYR A 95 5.74 9.66 -7.91
C TYR A 95 6.38 9.64 -9.31
N PRO A 96 7.69 9.91 -9.49
CA PRO A 96 8.30 9.84 -10.82
C PRO A 96 8.12 8.47 -11.51
N MET A 97 8.25 7.37 -10.75
CA MET A 97 8.07 6.01 -11.28
C MET A 97 6.59 5.67 -11.49
N LEU A 98 5.71 6.08 -10.56
CA LEU A 98 4.27 5.94 -10.74
C LEU A 98 3.80 6.66 -12.01
N HIS A 99 4.31 7.87 -12.25
CA HIS A 99 4.03 8.64 -13.44
C HIS A 99 4.52 7.94 -14.72
N GLN A 100 5.74 7.41 -14.71
CA GLN A 100 6.28 6.63 -15.84
C GLN A 100 5.44 5.38 -16.18
N LEU A 101 4.93 4.66 -15.18
CA LEU A 101 4.04 3.50 -15.40
C LEU A 101 2.68 3.89 -16.01
N LEU A 102 2.21 5.10 -15.73
CA LEU A 102 0.90 5.58 -16.15
C LEU A 102 0.94 6.41 -17.45
N SER A 103 2.10 6.96 -17.80
CA SER A 103 2.29 7.88 -18.91
C SER A 103 2.19 7.19 -20.27
N SER A 104 1.40 7.77 -21.17
CA SER A 104 1.33 7.36 -22.58
C SER A 104 2.46 7.93 -23.44
N ARG A 105 3.36 8.72 -22.84
CA ARG A 105 4.49 9.36 -23.54
C ARG A 105 5.77 8.52 -23.49
N GLU A 106 5.80 7.50 -22.65
CA GLU A 106 6.92 6.56 -22.56
C GLU A 106 6.87 5.57 -23.73
N PRO A 107 8.02 5.06 -24.21
CA PRO A 107 8.04 3.98 -25.20
C PRO A 107 7.24 2.77 -24.72
N GLU A 108 6.40 2.23 -25.60
CA GLU A 108 5.47 1.14 -25.24
C GLU A 108 6.20 -0.08 -24.69
N GLN A 109 7.29 -0.50 -25.36
CA GLN A 109 8.10 -1.65 -24.94
C GLN A 109 8.67 -1.47 -23.52
N LEU A 110 9.23 -0.29 -23.20
CA LEU A 110 9.74 0.00 -21.86
C LEU A 110 8.63 0.03 -20.81
N THR A 111 7.45 0.52 -21.19
CA THR A 111 6.28 0.54 -20.30
C THR A 111 5.84 -0.88 -19.98
N GLN A 112 5.75 -1.75 -20.99
CA GLN A 112 5.41 -3.17 -20.82
C GLN A 112 6.42 -3.89 -19.92
N GLU A 113 7.72 -3.68 -20.12
CA GLU A 113 8.79 -4.24 -19.27
C GLU A 113 8.66 -3.79 -17.81
N ARG A 114 8.43 -2.49 -17.55
CA ARG A 114 8.22 -1.97 -16.19
C ARG A 114 6.98 -2.58 -15.52
N TRP A 115 5.88 -2.73 -16.27
CA TRP A 115 4.68 -3.40 -15.77
C TRP A 115 4.93 -4.87 -15.49
N MET A 116 5.71 -5.56 -16.32
CA MET A 116 6.09 -6.96 -16.10
C MET A 116 6.87 -7.12 -14.80
N LEU A 117 7.92 -6.32 -14.59
CA LEU A 117 8.72 -6.34 -13.37
C LEU A 117 7.89 -6.07 -12.11
N LEU A 118 6.98 -5.09 -12.16
CA LEU A 118 6.07 -4.81 -11.06
C LEU A 118 5.15 -5.99 -10.77
N LYS A 119 4.55 -6.60 -11.80
CA LYS A 119 3.62 -7.73 -11.66
C LYS A 119 4.31 -8.94 -11.07
N GLU A 120 5.48 -9.29 -11.60
CA GLU A 120 6.31 -10.40 -11.09
C GLU A 120 6.66 -10.16 -9.63
N ARG A 121 7.22 -8.99 -9.31
CA ARG A 121 7.66 -8.70 -7.94
C ARG A 121 6.50 -8.63 -6.95
N LEU A 122 5.36 -8.06 -7.33
CA LEU A 122 4.17 -8.03 -6.48
C LEU A 122 3.60 -9.45 -6.29
N GLY A 123 3.61 -10.28 -7.34
CA GLY A 123 3.26 -11.70 -7.29
C GLY A 123 4.11 -12.44 -6.26
N ASP A 124 5.43 -12.34 -6.37
CA ASP A 124 6.38 -12.94 -5.40
C ASP A 124 6.04 -12.52 -3.96
N LEU A 125 5.84 -11.22 -3.72
CA LEU A 125 5.55 -10.71 -2.39
C LEU A 125 4.20 -11.22 -1.85
N ILE A 126 3.18 -11.37 -2.71
CA ILE A 126 1.89 -11.97 -2.33
C ILE A 126 2.11 -13.45 -1.99
N GLU A 127 2.83 -14.19 -2.84
CA GLU A 127 3.15 -15.59 -2.62
C GLU A 127 3.98 -15.82 -1.35
N GLU A 128 4.89 -14.92 -1.00
CA GLU A 128 5.74 -14.97 0.20
C GLU A 128 4.98 -14.62 1.50
N ARG A 129 3.93 -13.80 1.42
CA ARG A 129 3.35 -13.16 2.62
C ARG A 129 1.88 -13.48 2.88
N MET A 130 1.14 -13.86 1.84
CA MET A 130 -0.29 -14.16 1.92
C MET A 130 -0.58 -15.66 2.03
N ASN A 131 -1.75 -15.99 2.57
CA ASN A 131 -2.20 -17.36 2.71
C ASN A 131 -2.86 -17.86 1.42
N LEU A 132 -2.09 -18.59 0.61
CA LEU A 132 -2.53 -19.18 -0.66
C LEU A 132 -3.72 -20.13 -0.54
N ARG A 133 -4.04 -20.65 0.66
CA ARG A 133 -5.24 -21.47 0.87
C ARG A 133 -6.54 -20.65 0.81
N ARG A 134 -6.46 -19.32 0.77
CA ARG A 134 -7.62 -18.45 0.64
C ARG A 134 -7.87 -18.17 -0.84
N GLY A 135 -9.07 -18.49 -1.33
CA GLY A 135 -9.46 -18.19 -2.72
C GLY A 135 -9.31 -16.72 -3.09
N ALA A 136 -9.58 -15.80 -2.15
CA ALA A 136 -9.35 -14.37 -2.37
C ALA A 136 -7.88 -14.03 -2.67
N VAL A 137 -6.89 -14.78 -2.17
CA VAL A 137 -5.47 -14.59 -2.50
C VAL A 137 -5.15 -15.15 -3.87
N MET A 138 -5.72 -16.30 -4.24
CA MET A 138 -5.58 -16.86 -5.58
C MET A 138 -6.11 -15.88 -6.64
N ASN A 139 -7.22 -15.19 -6.35
CA ASN A 139 -7.74 -14.14 -7.23
C ASN A 139 -6.80 -12.93 -7.37
N LEU A 140 -5.92 -12.66 -6.41
CA LEU A 140 -4.91 -11.59 -6.53
C LEU A 140 -3.75 -12.01 -7.45
N LEU A 141 -3.47 -13.30 -7.52
CA LEU A 141 -2.40 -13.90 -8.34
C LEU A 141 -2.88 -14.29 -9.74
N ASP A 142 -4.20 -14.27 -9.98
CA ASP A 142 -4.77 -14.69 -11.25
C ASP A 142 -4.27 -13.81 -12.41
N HIS A 143 -3.58 -14.44 -13.35
CA HIS A 143 -2.91 -13.81 -14.49
C HIS A 143 -3.84 -13.66 -15.70
N ASP A 144 -4.97 -14.38 -15.75
CA ASP A 144 -5.91 -14.37 -16.88
C ASP A 144 -6.73 -13.07 -16.95
N SER A 145 -6.72 -12.30 -15.86
CA SER A 145 -7.21 -10.94 -15.83
C SER A 145 -6.08 -9.99 -16.24
N GLU A 146 -6.06 -9.49 -17.46
CA GLU A 146 -5.22 -8.34 -17.82
C GLU A 146 -5.51 -7.13 -16.91
N GLY A 147 -4.80 -7.03 -15.77
CA GLY A 147 -4.39 -5.78 -15.17
C GLY A 147 -5.36 -4.88 -14.39
N PRO A 148 -6.61 -5.22 -13.99
CA PRO A 148 -7.44 -4.27 -13.26
C PRO A 148 -6.84 -3.93 -11.88
N LEU A 149 -6.39 -4.95 -11.12
CA LEU A 149 -5.87 -4.72 -9.77
C LEU A 149 -4.55 -3.95 -9.77
N HIS A 150 -3.56 -4.39 -10.55
CA HIS A 150 -2.25 -3.75 -10.62
C HIS A 150 -2.39 -2.28 -11.04
N ARG A 151 -3.19 -2.01 -12.08
CA ARG A 151 -3.48 -0.66 -12.54
C ARG A 151 -4.22 0.15 -11.48
N GLN A 152 -5.19 -0.44 -10.79
CA GLN A 152 -5.92 0.20 -9.70
C GLN A 152 -5.01 0.57 -8.52
N LEU A 153 -4.07 -0.29 -8.14
CA LEU A 153 -3.11 -0.03 -7.06
C LEU A 153 -2.18 1.13 -7.44
N ILE A 154 -1.59 1.11 -8.63
CA ILE A 154 -0.72 2.19 -9.13
C ILE A 154 -1.49 3.50 -9.29
N ASN A 155 -2.70 3.47 -9.83
CA ASN A 155 -3.57 4.65 -9.91
C ASN A 155 -3.90 5.20 -8.51
N THR A 156 -4.22 4.33 -7.54
CA THR A 156 -4.51 4.75 -6.17
C THR A 156 -3.30 5.43 -5.53
N LEU A 157 -2.09 4.86 -5.69
CA LEU A 157 -0.85 5.48 -5.22
C LEU A 157 -0.60 6.83 -5.90
N ALA A 158 -0.74 6.91 -7.22
CA ALA A 158 -0.54 8.16 -7.96
C ALA A 158 -1.54 9.25 -7.56
N LEU A 159 -2.81 8.88 -7.28
CA LEU A 159 -3.84 9.81 -6.82
C LEU A 159 -3.61 10.31 -5.40
N CYS A 160 -3.01 9.49 -4.52
CA CYS A 160 -2.72 9.88 -3.15
C CYS A 160 -1.34 10.54 -2.98
N ALA A 161 -0.57 10.69 -4.04
CA ALA A 161 0.65 11.49 -4.05
C ALA A 161 0.30 13.00 -4.03
N GLY A 162 0.93 13.76 -3.12
CA GLY A 162 0.81 15.21 -3.03
C GLY A 162 -0.36 15.73 -2.17
N PRO A 163 -0.67 17.05 -2.26
CA PRO A 163 -1.60 17.72 -1.35
C PRO A 163 -2.99 17.09 -1.33
N GLY A 164 -3.53 16.90 -0.12
CA GLY A 164 -4.84 16.25 0.10
C GLY A 164 -4.86 14.74 -0.17
N GLY A 165 -3.70 14.13 -0.43
CA GLY A 165 -3.58 12.69 -0.69
C GLY A 165 -4.08 11.83 0.46
N ILE A 166 -3.83 12.26 1.71
CA ILE A 166 -4.29 11.58 2.93
C ILE A 166 -5.81 11.48 2.95
N ASP A 167 -6.51 12.61 2.73
CA ASP A 167 -7.98 12.62 2.76
C ASP A 167 -8.58 11.81 1.61
N ARG A 168 -7.99 11.88 0.41
CA ARG A 168 -8.40 11.05 -0.73
C ARG A 168 -8.26 9.56 -0.43
N LEU A 169 -7.09 9.14 0.06
CA LEU A 169 -6.84 7.75 0.39
C LEU A 169 -7.74 7.28 1.54
N ARG A 170 -7.89 8.09 2.59
CA ARG A 170 -8.80 7.80 3.70
C ARG A 170 -10.23 7.59 3.21
N ALA A 171 -10.74 8.47 2.36
CA ALA A 171 -12.06 8.33 1.76
C ALA A 171 -12.19 7.04 0.95
N THR A 172 -11.22 6.73 0.07
CA THR A 172 -11.20 5.49 -0.71
C THR A 172 -11.20 4.22 0.15
N LEU A 173 -10.53 4.24 1.30
CA LEU A 173 -10.45 3.08 2.19
C LEU A 173 -11.67 2.92 3.10
N LEU A 174 -12.43 4.00 3.31
CA LEU A 174 -13.68 4.01 4.07
C LEU A 174 -14.91 3.73 3.20
N ASP A 175 -14.79 3.89 1.88
CA ASP A 175 -15.87 3.63 0.93
C ASP A 175 -16.27 2.13 0.95
N PRO A 176 -17.56 1.81 1.19
CA PRO A 176 -18.05 0.43 1.13
C PRO A 176 -18.19 -0.11 -0.31
N THR A 177 -18.09 0.74 -1.32
CA THR A 177 -18.39 0.44 -2.74
C THR A 177 -17.12 0.12 -3.54
N PRO A 178 -17.11 -0.89 -4.44
CA PRO A 178 -15.94 -1.26 -5.23
C PRO A 178 -15.56 -0.25 -6.34
#